data_AF-A0A953YJ35-F1
#
_entry.id   AF-A0A953YJ35-F1
#
_cell.length_a   1.000
_cell.length_b   1.000
_cell.length_c   1.000
_cell.angle_alpha   90.00
_cell.angle_beta   90.00
_cell.angle_gamma   90.00
#
_symmetry.space_group_name_H-M   'P 1'
#
loop_
_entity.id
_entity.type
_entity.pdbx_description
1 polymer ?
#
loop_
_entity_poly.entity_id
_entity_poly.type
_entity_poly.pdbx_seq_one_letter_code
_entity_poly.pdbx_strand_id
1 'polypeptide(L)'
;ANLFDSASAETRIARHFDVAALDGFGTFSRAELAAISAAIAYVEKTQIAARPPLQRPQGETGAATLFIDPATRANLELARTLTGQRQGSLLKAIDRTVTGGGARLIAERLMAPLTDPDTINRRLDSVTAFMVETRLRDDLRTALKQAPDMPRALSRLALGRGGPRDLGALADGFAAARTLVTLAADTALPEELREAFAAF
;
A
#
# COMPACT_ATOMS: atom_id res chain seq x y z
N ALA A 1 -28.48 7.62 -11.42
CA ALA A 1 -27.79 8.79 -10.83
C ALA A 1 -26.49 9.01 -11.60
N ASN A 2 -26.18 10.26 -11.97
CA ASN A 2 -24.90 10.59 -12.59
C ASN A 2 -23.78 10.42 -11.54
N LEU A 3 -22.88 9.45 -11.77
CA LEU A 3 -21.81 9.10 -10.84
C LEU A 3 -20.68 10.16 -10.87
N PHE A 4 -20.49 10.83 -12.01
CA PHE A 4 -19.42 11.80 -12.26
C PHE A 4 -19.89 13.26 -12.11
N ASP A 5 -20.94 13.49 -11.31
CA ASP A 5 -21.41 14.84 -11.06
C ASP A 5 -20.46 15.60 -10.12
N SER A 6 -19.61 16.43 -10.70
CA SER A 6 -18.69 17.32 -9.97
C SER A 6 -19.37 18.29 -9.00
N ALA A 7 -20.62 18.71 -9.26
CA ALA A 7 -21.28 19.72 -8.43
C ALA A 7 -21.65 19.20 -7.04
N SER A 8 -21.92 17.90 -6.92
CA SER A 8 -22.22 17.24 -5.65
C SER A 8 -21.07 16.37 -5.12
N ALA A 9 -19.92 16.39 -5.80
CA ALA A 9 -18.80 15.52 -5.48
C ALA A 9 -18.23 15.78 -4.08
N GLU A 10 -17.95 17.04 -3.74
CA GLU A 10 -17.37 17.40 -2.44
C GLU A 10 -18.24 16.93 -1.27
N THR A 11 -19.55 17.25 -1.33
CA THR A 11 -20.51 16.84 -0.30
C THR A 11 -20.58 15.31 -0.16
N ARG A 12 -20.52 14.57 -1.27
CA ARG A 12 -20.54 13.09 -1.24
C ARG A 12 -19.28 12.53 -0.62
N ILE A 13 -18.11 13.06 -0.99
CA ILE A 13 -16.81 12.63 -0.46
C ILE A 13 -16.74 12.94 1.04
N ALA A 14 -17.09 14.16 1.45
CA ALA A 14 -17.09 14.60 2.84
C ALA A 14 -18.00 13.71 3.72
N ARG A 15 -19.21 13.42 3.23
CA ARG A 15 -20.14 12.49 3.90
C ARG A 15 -19.63 11.06 3.97
N HIS A 16 -18.90 10.58 2.96
CA HIS A 16 -18.35 9.21 2.97
C HIS A 16 -17.26 9.05 4.04
N PHE A 17 -16.38 10.05 4.18
CA PHE A 17 -15.28 10.04 5.15
C PHE A 17 -15.62 10.66 6.51
N ASP A 18 -16.86 11.07 6.72
CA ASP A 18 -17.36 11.71 7.95
C ASP A 18 -16.52 12.95 8.35
N VAL A 19 -16.30 13.85 7.39
CA VAL A 19 -15.57 15.11 7.59
C VAL A 19 -16.43 16.30 7.18
N ALA A 20 -16.20 17.46 7.80
CA ALA A 20 -16.91 18.69 7.46
C ALA A 20 -16.49 19.28 6.10
N ALA A 21 -15.21 19.14 5.75
CA ALA A 21 -14.62 19.65 4.52
C ALA A 21 -13.42 18.80 4.08
N LEU A 22 -12.98 18.98 2.83
CA LEU A 22 -11.92 18.20 2.21
C LEU A 22 -10.52 18.81 2.36
N ASP A 23 -10.38 19.98 2.99
CA ASP A 23 -9.11 20.72 3.08
C ASP A 23 -7.97 19.88 3.68
N GLY A 24 -8.30 18.94 4.57
CA GLY A 24 -7.33 18.02 5.18
C GLY A 24 -6.87 16.87 4.28
N PHE A 25 -7.44 16.69 3.09
CA PHE A 25 -7.06 15.63 2.13
C PHE A 25 -6.16 16.16 1.00
N GLY A 26 -6.14 17.48 0.80
CA GLY A 26 -5.40 18.16 -0.26
C GLY A 26 -6.31 18.89 -1.24
N THR A 27 -5.69 19.50 -2.25
CA THR A 27 -6.39 20.26 -3.28
C THR A 27 -6.66 19.36 -4.49
N PHE A 28 -7.91 19.29 -4.91
CA PHE A 28 -8.33 18.49 -6.07
C PHE A 28 -9.00 19.37 -7.11
N SER A 29 -8.72 19.10 -8.38
CA SER A 29 -9.43 19.68 -9.51
C SER A 29 -10.88 19.16 -9.57
N ARG A 30 -11.72 19.88 -10.32
CA ARG A 30 -13.11 19.50 -10.57
C ARG A 30 -13.25 18.09 -11.18
N ALA A 31 -12.31 17.69 -12.02
CA ALA A 31 -12.29 16.37 -12.66
C ALA A 31 -11.91 15.27 -11.65
N GLU A 32 -10.92 15.53 -10.80
CA GLU A 32 -10.50 14.60 -9.73
C GLU A 32 -11.63 14.38 -8.73
N LEU A 33 -12.30 15.44 -8.28
CA LEU A 33 -13.47 15.34 -7.40
C LEU A 33 -14.59 14.48 -8.01
N ALA A 34 -14.91 14.69 -9.29
CA ALA A 34 -15.89 13.87 -9.99
C ALA A 34 -15.48 12.39 -10.06
N ALA A 35 -14.20 12.10 -10.32
CA ALA A 35 -13.67 10.74 -10.37
C ALA A 35 -13.70 10.05 -9.00
N ILE A 36 -13.28 10.74 -7.93
CA ILE A 36 -13.32 10.22 -6.55
C ILE A 36 -14.76 9.91 -6.15
N SER A 37 -15.69 10.86 -6.37
CA SER A 37 -17.12 10.65 -6.10
C SER A 37 -17.69 9.47 -6.87
N ALA A 38 -17.33 9.31 -8.15
CA ALA A 38 -17.79 8.19 -8.97
C ALA A 38 -17.27 6.85 -8.46
N ALA A 39 -16.00 6.78 -8.06
CA ALA A 39 -15.39 5.58 -7.48
C ALA A 39 -16.09 5.17 -6.18
N ILE A 40 -16.32 6.12 -5.26
CA ILE A 40 -17.07 5.89 -4.01
C ILE A 40 -18.48 5.35 -4.32
N ALA A 41 -19.21 6.03 -5.19
CA ALA A 41 -20.58 5.64 -5.52
C ALA A 41 -20.65 4.26 -6.20
N TYR A 42 -19.64 3.88 -6.98
CA TYR A 42 -19.53 2.55 -7.57
C TYR A 42 -19.26 1.46 -6.51
N VAL A 43 -18.37 1.73 -5.56
CA VAL A 43 -18.09 0.83 -4.43
C VAL A 43 -19.35 0.65 -3.58
N GLU A 44 -20.05 1.73 -3.22
CA GLU A 44 -21.29 1.68 -2.45
C GLU A 44 -22.38 0.86 -3.17
N LYS A 45 -22.50 1.03 -4.50
CA LYS A 45 -23.45 0.27 -5.32
C LYS A 45 -23.13 -1.23 -5.36
N THR A 46 -21.85 -1.59 -5.41
CA THR A 46 -21.42 -2.99 -5.61
C THR A 46 -21.25 -3.77 -4.30
N GLN A 47 -21.04 -3.10 -3.17
CA GLN A 47 -20.75 -3.75 -1.88
C GLN A 47 -21.94 -3.78 -0.91
N ILE A 48 -23.18 -3.64 -1.40
CA ILE A 48 -24.47 -3.87 -0.71
C ILE A 48 -24.38 -3.70 0.82
N ALA A 49 -24.51 -2.44 1.28
CA ALA A 49 -24.55 -2.00 2.68
C ALA A 49 -23.24 -2.08 3.50
N ALA A 50 -22.18 -2.74 3.02
CA ALA A 50 -21.00 -3.01 3.85
C ALA A 50 -19.96 -1.87 3.94
N ARG A 51 -20.16 -0.74 3.23
CA ARG A 51 -19.27 0.45 3.18
C ARG A 51 -17.80 0.11 3.52
N PRO A 52 -17.08 -0.58 2.62
CA PRO A 52 -15.71 -0.99 2.92
C PRO A 52 -14.85 0.21 3.30
N PRO A 53 -13.93 0.07 4.26
CA PRO A 53 -13.03 1.14 4.61
C PRO A 53 -12.16 1.48 3.40
N LEU A 54 -12.35 2.69 2.86
CA LEU A 54 -11.48 3.28 1.87
C LEU A 54 -10.44 4.14 2.59
N GLN A 55 -9.22 4.15 2.09
CA GLN A 55 -8.25 5.15 2.50
C GLN A 55 -8.69 6.52 1.98
N ARG A 56 -8.33 7.57 2.72
CA ARG A 56 -8.57 8.95 2.29
C ARG A 56 -7.90 9.20 0.95
N PRO A 57 -8.54 9.92 0.01
CA PRO A 57 -7.91 10.28 -1.24
C PRO A 57 -6.68 11.13 -0.96
N GLN A 58 -5.60 10.85 -1.70
CA GLN A 58 -4.37 11.62 -1.66
C GLN A 58 -4.07 12.10 -3.07
N GLY A 59 -3.69 13.36 -3.21
CA GLY A 59 -3.23 13.89 -4.49
C GLY A 59 -1.86 13.33 -4.84
N GLU A 60 -1.75 12.63 -5.97
CA GLU A 60 -0.45 12.29 -6.53
C GLU A 60 0.04 13.48 -7.37
N THR A 61 1.04 14.21 -6.88
CA THR A 61 1.68 15.25 -7.70
C THR A 61 2.55 14.56 -8.75
N GLY A 62 2.42 14.97 -10.01
CA GLY A 62 3.21 14.40 -11.12
C GLY A 62 4.73 14.54 -10.98
N ALA A 63 5.20 15.28 -9.98
CA ALA A 63 6.61 15.45 -9.64
C ALA A 63 7.12 14.48 -8.58
N ALA A 64 6.28 13.70 -7.89
CA ALA A 64 6.70 12.80 -6.80
C ALA A 64 7.17 11.42 -7.29
N THR A 65 6.74 11.02 -8.49
CA THR A 65 7.15 9.77 -9.12
C THR A 65 7.51 9.98 -10.57
N LEU A 66 8.43 9.17 -11.08
CA LEU A 66 8.85 9.20 -12.47
C LEU A 66 7.72 8.67 -13.34
N PHE A 67 7.19 9.52 -14.21
CA PHE A 67 6.27 9.08 -15.25
C PHE A 67 7.01 8.16 -16.23
N ILE A 68 6.55 6.92 -16.33
CA ILE A 68 6.99 5.95 -17.32
C ILE A 68 5.75 5.55 -18.12
N ASP A 69 5.74 5.87 -19.41
CA ASP A 69 4.61 5.53 -20.27
C ASP A 69 4.43 4.00 -20.39
N PRO A 70 3.23 3.52 -20.76
CA PRO A 70 2.95 2.10 -20.85
C PRO A 70 3.86 1.32 -21.80
N ALA A 71 4.31 1.94 -22.92
CA ALA A 71 5.18 1.27 -23.88
C ALA A 71 6.58 1.09 -23.30
N THR A 72 7.13 2.11 -22.63
CA THR A 72 8.41 2.01 -21.92
C THR A 72 8.35 0.97 -20.79
N ARG A 73 7.26 0.94 -20.00
CA ARG A 73 7.06 -0.09 -18.95
C ARG A 73 7.07 -1.51 -19.52
N ALA A 74 6.46 -1.71 -20.68
CA ALA A 74 6.42 -3.01 -21.36
C ALA A 74 7.78 -3.39 -21.97
N ASN A 75 8.46 -2.44 -22.63
CA ASN A 75 9.77 -2.66 -23.25
C ASN A 75 10.89 -2.94 -22.23
N LEU A 76 10.79 -2.33 -21.04
CA LEU A 76 11.67 -2.64 -19.91
C LEU A 76 11.30 -3.94 -19.18
N GLU A 77 10.22 -4.59 -19.59
CA GLU A 77 9.69 -5.82 -19.00
C GLU A 77 9.57 -5.75 -17.46
N LEU A 78 9.12 -4.59 -16.94
CA LEU A 78 9.18 -4.30 -15.49
C LEU A 78 8.44 -5.35 -14.67
N ALA A 79 7.19 -5.66 -15.03
CA ALA A 79 6.35 -6.62 -14.33
C ALA A 79 6.13 -7.93 -15.11
N ARG A 80 6.16 -7.86 -16.43
CA ARG A 80 5.94 -8.97 -17.37
C ARG A 80 6.81 -8.78 -18.60
N THR A 81 7.19 -9.89 -19.23
CA THR A 81 7.87 -9.89 -20.53
C THR A 81 6.95 -9.40 -21.64
N LEU A 82 7.52 -9.13 -22.83
CA LEU A 82 6.78 -8.81 -24.05
C LEU A 82 5.82 -9.95 -24.46
N THR A 83 6.11 -11.18 -24.06
CA THR A 83 5.23 -12.35 -24.24
C THR A 83 4.18 -12.51 -23.13
N GLY A 84 4.09 -11.55 -22.20
CA GLY A 84 3.11 -11.52 -21.12
C GLY A 84 3.46 -12.36 -19.89
N GLN A 85 4.64 -12.99 -19.86
CA GLN A 85 5.06 -13.88 -18.78
C GLN A 85 5.64 -13.11 -17.61
N ARG A 86 5.38 -13.56 -16.38
CA ARG A 86 6.10 -13.02 -15.20
C ARG A 86 7.56 -13.50 -15.20
N GLN A 87 7.79 -14.74 -15.63
CA GLN A 87 9.14 -15.30 -15.72
C GLN A 87 9.95 -14.54 -16.79
N GLY A 88 11.12 -14.05 -16.41
CA GLY A 88 11.96 -13.20 -17.27
C GLY A 88 11.84 -11.70 -17.00
N SER A 89 10.79 -11.23 -16.31
CA SER A 89 10.65 -9.82 -15.94
C SER A 89 11.62 -9.35 -14.86
N LEU A 90 11.86 -8.03 -14.80
CA LEU A 90 12.66 -7.41 -13.74
C LEU A 90 12.06 -7.69 -12.35
N LEU A 91 10.75 -7.55 -12.19
CA LEU A 91 10.05 -7.84 -10.93
C LEU A 91 10.33 -9.27 -10.47
N LYS A 92 10.32 -10.26 -11.36
CA LYS A 92 10.66 -11.64 -11.00
C LYS A 92 12.13 -11.79 -10.58
N ALA A 93 13.03 -11.06 -11.23
CA ALA A 93 14.45 -11.09 -10.89
C ALA A 93 14.71 -10.56 -9.47
N ILE A 94 14.06 -9.46 -9.07
CA ILE A 94 14.33 -8.77 -7.79
C ILE A 94 13.41 -9.17 -6.63
N ASP A 95 12.21 -9.67 -6.89
CA ASP A 95 11.26 -10.01 -5.82
C ASP A 95 11.78 -11.21 -4.99
N ARG A 96 12.26 -10.89 -3.78
CA ARG A 96 12.71 -11.83 -2.73
C ARG A 96 11.94 -11.60 -1.43
N THR A 97 10.76 -10.99 -1.55
CA THR A 97 9.87 -10.74 -0.43
C THR A 97 9.32 -12.05 0.12
N VAL A 98 9.00 -12.08 1.41
CA VAL A 98 8.49 -13.29 2.11
C VAL A 98 7.00 -13.21 2.41
N THR A 99 6.35 -12.08 2.06
CA THR A 99 4.91 -11.86 2.28
C THR A 99 4.23 -11.37 0.99
N GLY A 100 2.94 -11.67 0.84
CA GLY A 100 2.14 -11.15 -0.28
C GLY A 100 2.02 -9.62 -0.27
N GLY A 101 2.04 -8.99 0.91
CA GLY A 101 2.09 -7.54 1.06
C GLY A 101 3.40 -6.93 0.55
N GLY A 102 4.54 -7.54 0.88
CA GLY A 102 5.84 -7.12 0.38
C GLY A 102 5.94 -7.25 -1.14
N ALA A 103 5.45 -8.35 -1.71
CA ALA A 103 5.45 -8.57 -3.15
C ALA A 103 4.62 -7.51 -3.91
N ARG A 104 3.49 -7.09 -3.33
CA ARG A 104 2.67 -6.00 -3.86
C ARG A 104 3.40 -4.65 -3.77
N LEU A 105 4.00 -4.36 -2.61
CA LEU A 105 4.71 -3.09 -2.37
C LEU A 105 5.92 -2.93 -3.31
N ILE A 106 6.73 -3.98 -3.52
CA ILE A 106 7.88 -3.88 -4.44
C ILE A 106 7.43 -3.73 -5.88
N ALA A 107 6.33 -4.38 -6.29
CA ALA A 107 5.75 -4.19 -7.61
C ALA A 107 5.25 -2.75 -7.81
N GLU A 108 4.56 -2.18 -6.82
CA GLU A 108 4.12 -0.79 -6.85
C GLU A 108 5.30 0.19 -6.93
N ARG A 109 6.31 0.04 -6.05
CA ARG A 109 7.52 0.88 -6.04
C ARG A 109 8.30 0.81 -7.36
N LEU A 110 8.31 -0.35 -8.03
CA LEU A 110 8.95 -0.50 -9.33
C LEU A 110 8.21 0.25 -10.46
N MET A 111 6.88 0.32 -10.37
CA MET A 111 6.04 0.99 -11.37
C MET A 111 5.95 2.50 -11.17
N ALA A 112 6.20 2.98 -9.94
CA ALA A 112 6.19 4.39 -9.57
C ALA A 112 7.50 4.77 -8.84
N PRO A 113 8.64 4.84 -9.56
CA PRO A 113 9.92 5.22 -8.96
C PRO A 113 9.84 6.63 -8.38
N LEU A 114 10.42 6.82 -7.20
CA LEU A 114 10.50 8.14 -6.58
C LEU A 114 11.45 9.05 -7.36
N THR A 115 11.17 10.35 -7.31
CA THR A 115 11.98 11.42 -7.92
C THR A 115 12.64 12.32 -6.87
N ASP A 116 12.10 12.37 -5.65
CA ASP A 116 12.63 13.14 -4.54
C ASP A 116 13.86 12.45 -3.92
N PRO A 117 15.06 13.06 -3.97
CA PRO A 117 16.27 12.50 -3.40
C PRO A 117 16.18 12.21 -1.90
N ASP A 118 15.47 13.04 -1.13
CA ASP A 118 15.36 12.86 0.32
C ASP A 118 14.56 11.59 0.64
N THR A 119 13.41 11.40 -0.02
CA THR A 119 12.62 10.17 0.13
C THR A 119 13.37 8.93 -0.38
N ILE A 120 14.18 9.06 -1.44
CA ILE A 120 15.04 7.98 -1.93
C ILE A 120 16.09 7.61 -0.88
N ASN A 121 16.80 8.59 -0.33
CA ASN A 121 17.85 8.38 0.66
C ASN A 121 17.30 7.75 1.95
N ARG A 122 16.12 8.18 2.44
CA ARG A 122 15.45 7.54 3.59
C ARG A 122 15.24 6.04 3.38
N ARG A 123 14.88 5.61 2.17
CA ARG A 123 14.77 4.18 1.83
C ARG A 123 16.13 3.48 1.75
N LEU A 124 17.15 4.16 1.22
CA LEU A 124 18.51 3.63 1.14
C LEU A 124 19.14 3.46 2.52
N ASP A 125 18.82 4.32 3.49
CA ASP A 125 19.24 4.17 4.89
C ASP A 125 18.66 2.89 5.49
N SER A 126 17.36 2.61 5.27
CA SER A 126 16.71 1.36 5.68
C SER A 126 17.38 0.12 5.07
N VAL A 127 17.72 0.19 3.78
CA VAL A 127 18.44 -0.89 3.08
C VAL A 127 19.83 -1.08 3.69
N THR A 128 20.57 0.01 3.91
CA THR A 128 21.92 -0.01 4.49
C THR A 128 21.90 -0.61 5.89
N ALA A 129 20.94 -0.22 6.73
CA ALA A 129 20.79 -0.79 8.07
C ALA A 129 20.64 -2.32 8.02
N PHE A 130 19.80 -2.87 7.14
CA PHE A 130 19.65 -4.32 7.00
C PHE A 130 20.77 -5.02 6.22
N MET A 131 21.62 -4.28 5.50
CA MET A 131 22.86 -4.82 4.95
C MET A 131 23.92 -5.01 6.03
N VAL A 132 24.00 -4.10 7.00
CA VAL A 132 24.91 -4.18 8.14
C VAL A 132 24.38 -5.17 9.18
N GLU A 133 23.13 -5.03 9.59
CA GLU A 133 22.47 -5.85 10.62
C GLU A 133 21.91 -7.16 10.03
N THR A 134 22.80 -8.00 9.48
CA THR A 134 22.42 -9.22 8.75
C THR A 134 21.62 -10.21 9.59
N ARG A 135 21.96 -10.39 10.88
CA ARG A 135 21.23 -11.27 11.80
C ARG A 135 19.81 -10.77 12.03
N LEU A 136 19.66 -9.48 12.34
CA LEU A 136 18.34 -8.86 12.51
C LEU A 136 17.50 -9.04 11.25
N ARG A 137 18.07 -8.77 10.07
CA ARG A 137 17.38 -8.96 8.78
C ARG A 137 16.86 -10.41 8.64
N ASP A 138 17.67 -11.41 8.96
CA ASP A 138 17.30 -12.81 8.79
C ASP A 138 16.25 -13.27 9.81
N ASP A 139 16.34 -12.78 11.05
CA ASP A 139 15.35 -13.01 12.10
C ASP A 139 14.00 -12.35 11.74
N LEU A 140 14.02 -11.09 11.29
CA LEU A 140 12.82 -10.39 10.82
C LEU A 140 12.20 -11.07 9.61
N ARG A 141 12.99 -11.54 8.64
CA ARG A 141 12.48 -12.30 7.49
C ARG A 141 11.81 -13.60 7.92
N THR A 142 12.36 -14.29 8.91
CA THR A 142 11.79 -15.53 9.46
C THR A 142 10.45 -15.25 10.13
N ALA A 143 10.37 -14.20 10.95
CA ALA A 143 9.14 -13.77 11.60
C ALA A 143 8.08 -13.31 10.57
N LEU A 144 8.46 -12.49 9.58
CA LEU A 144 7.57 -12.02 8.52
C LEU A 144 7.01 -13.16 7.67
N LYS A 145 7.76 -14.23 7.44
CA LYS A 145 7.28 -15.40 6.69
C LYS A 145 6.08 -16.10 7.36
N GLN A 146 5.94 -15.94 8.68
CA GLN A 146 4.79 -16.46 9.43
C GLN A 146 3.61 -15.49 9.47
N ALA A 147 3.80 -14.23 9.04
CA ALA A 147 2.74 -13.24 9.06
C ALA A 147 1.71 -13.52 7.93
N PRO A 148 0.42 -13.64 8.25
CA PRO A 148 -0.63 -13.82 7.26
C PRO A 148 -0.93 -12.52 6.48
N ASP A 149 -1.67 -12.63 5.38
CA ASP A 149 -2.17 -11.47 4.63
C ASP A 149 -3.34 -10.80 5.39
N MET A 150 -2.99 -10.06 6.46
CA MET A 150 -3.95 -9.32 7.29
C MET A 150 -4.85 -8.37 6.48
N PRO A 151 -4.36 -7.59 5.49
CA PRO A 151 -5.22 -6.71 4.70
C PRO A 151 -6.38 -7.45 4.03
N ARG A 152 -6.14 -8.66 3.52
CA ARG A 152 -7.18 -9.47 2.88
C ARG A 152 -8.20 -10.01 3.89
N ALA A 153 -7.74 -10.48 5.05
CA ALA A 153 -8.60 -10.93 6.13
C ALA A 153 -9.48 -9.78 6.66
N LEU A 154 -8.87 -8.61 6.91
CA LEU A 154 -9.55 -7.40 7.36
C LEU A 154 -10.62 -6.94 6.36
N SER A 155 -10.31 -6.92 5.07
CA SER A 155 -11.27 -6.55 4.02
C SER A 155 -12.50 -7.46 4.02
N ARG A 156 -12.32 -8.78 4.19
CA ARG A 156 -13.45 -9.73 4.26
C ARG A 156 -14.29 -9.53 5.52
N LEU A 157 -13.65 -9.33 6.67
CA LEU A 157 -14.33 -9.09 7.95
C LEU A 157 -15.13 -7.79 7.92
N ALA A 158 -14.54 -6.70 7.41
CA ALA A 158 -15.23 -5.42 7.24
C ALA A 158 -16.45 -5.53 6.32
N LEU A 159 -16.40 -6.42 5.33
CA LEU A 159 -17.50 -6.68 4.42
C LEU A 159 -18.56 -7.67 4.94
N GLY A 160 -18.44 -8.15 6.18
CA GLY A 160 -19.33 -9.19 6.72
C GLY A 160 -19.22 -10.55 6.02
N ARG A 161 -18.14 -10.77 5.25
CA ARG A 161 -17.86 -12.01 4.48
C ARG A 161 -16.69 -12.82 5.07
N GLY A 162 -16.15 -12.36 6.19
CA GLY A 162 -15.08 -13.03 6.95
C GLY A 162 -15.64 -14.03 7.95
N GLY A 163 -14.81 -14.98 8.36
CA GLY A 163 -15.16 -15.98 9.38
C GLY A 163 -14.07 -16.14 10.44
N PRO A 164 -14.16 -17.18 11.30
CA PRO A 164 -13.21 -17.41 12.39
C PRO A 164 -11.74 -17.50 11.94
N ARG A 165 -11.49 -18.01 10.73
CA ARG A 165 -10.14 -18.08 10.14
C ARG A 165 -9.57 -16.70 9.81
N ASP A 166 -10.40 -15.76 9.37
CA ASP A 166 -9.96 -14.39 9.09
C ASP A 166 -9.64 -13.65 10.40
N LEU A 167 -10.38 -13.91 11.48
CA LEU A 167 -10.05 -13.42 12.83
C LEU A 167 -8.74 -14.04 13.35
N GLY A 168 -8.55 -15.34 13.17
CA GLY A 168 -7.30 -16.02 13.50
C GLY A 168 -6.10 -15.40 12.78
N ALA A 169 -6.24 -15.10 11.48
CA ALA A 169 -5.21 -14.42 10.71
C ALA A 169 -4.86 -13.03 11.27
N LEU A 170 -5.82 -12.28 11.80
CA LEU A 170 -5.50 -11.02 12.49
C LEU A 170 -4.72 -11.27 13.79
N ALA A 171 -5.14 -12.25 14.59
CA ALA A 171 -4.45 -12.60 15.83
C ALA A 171 -2.99 -13.04 15.58
N ASP A 172 -2.78 -13.90 14.59
CA ASP A 172 -1.46 -14.37 14.16
C ASP A 172 -0.60 -13.21 13.63
N GLY A 173 -1.21 -12.29 12.87
CA GLY A 173 -0.55 -11.10 12.38
C GLY A 173 -0.09 -10.15 13.50
N PHE A 174 -0.93 -9.93 14.52
CA PHE A 174 -0.53 -9.17 15.71
C PHE A 174 0.56 -9.89 16.52
N ALA A 175 0.54 -11.21 16.60
CA ALA A 175 1.61 -11.98 17.23
C ALA A 175 2.94 -11.82 16.48
N ALA A 176 2.91 -11.89 15.14
CA ALA A 176 4.07 -11.64 14.31
C ALA A 176 4.60 -10.21 14.51
N ALA A 177 3.73 -9.19 14.53
CA ALA A 177 4.11 -7.80 14.77
C ALA A 177 4.84 -7.61 16.11
N ARG A 178 4.33 -8.19 17.20
CA ARG A 178 5.01 -8.14 18.52
C ARG A 178 6.39 -8.79 18.50
N THR A 179 6.53 -9.90 17.77
CA THR A 179 7.83 -10.56 17.59
C THR A 179 8.79 -9.64 16.84
N LEU A 180 8.33 -8.97 15.78
CA LEU A 180 9.17 -8.02 15.03
C LEU A 180 9.65 -6.88 15.94
N VAL A 181 8.75 -6.26 16.71
CA VAL A 181 9.11 -5.18 17.65
C VAL A 181 10.14 -5.65 18.67
N THR A 182 9.97 -6.85 19.24
CA THR A 182 10.93 -7.43 20.18
C THR A 182 12.30 -7.63 19.53
N LEU A 183 12.35 -8.15 18.29
CA LEU A 183 13.60 -8.39 17.58
C LEU A 183 14.38 -7.10 17.29
N ALA A 184 13.67 -6.00 17.03
CA ALA A 184 14.27 -4.72 16.67
C ALA A 184 14.54 -3.79 17.86
N ALA A 185 14.20 -4.19 19.09
CA ALA A 185 14.20 -3.31 20.27
C ALA A 185 15.57 -2.68 20.59
N ASP A 186 16.65 -3.44 20.40
CA ASP A 186 18.01 -3.01 20.73
C ASP A 186 18.80 -2.48 19.52
N THR A 187 18.14 -2.26 18.38
CA THR A 187 18.79 -1.78 17.15
C THR A 187 18.44 -0.33 16.87
N ALA A 188 19.46 0.48 16.57
CA ALA A 188 19.24 1.84 16.08
C ALA A 188 18.66 1.79 14.66
N LEU A 189 17.36 2.02 14.53
CA LEU A 189 16.65 2.01 13.25
C LEU A 189 16.67 3.40 12.60
N PRO A 190 16.94 3.48 11.28
CA PRO A 190 16.68 4.68 10.48
C PRO A 190 15.21 5.13 10.58
N GLU A 191 14.96 6.39 10.21
CA GLU A 191 13.66 7.05 10.40
C GLU A 191 12.47 6.27 9.79
N GLU A 192 12.55 5.83 8.52
CA GLU A 192 11.47 5.07 7.86
C GLU A 192 11.12 3.80 8.64
N LEU A 193 12.13 3.06 9.11
CA LEU A 193 11.91 1.85 9.90
C LEU A 193 11.36 2.19 11.29
N ARG A 194 11.90 3.19 11.98
CA ARG A 194 11.41 3.62 13.29
C ARG A 194 9.92 4.00 13.23
N GLU A 195 9.50 4.73 12.19
CA GLU A 195 8.08 5.05 11.95
C GLU A 195 7.23 3.80 11.74
N ALA A 196 7.70 2.86 10.92
CA ALA A 196 6.99 1.61 10.66
C ALA A 196 6.84 0.74 11.93
N PHE A 197 7.85 0.71 12.79
CA PHE A 197 7.81 -0.04 14.05
C PHE A 197 7.00 0.68 15.15
N ALA A 198 6.91 2.02 15.12
CA ALA A 198 6.09 2.79 16.06
C ALA A 198 4.58 2.73 15.77
N ALA A 199 4.17 2.21 14.61
CA ALA A 199 2.77 2.04 14.25
C ALA A 199 2.10 0.81 14.89
N PHE A 200 2.85 0.01 15.67
CA PHE A 200 2.40 -1.18 16.40
C PHE A 200 2.33 -0.92 17.90
#